data_AF-A9GHZ0-F1
#
_entry.id   AF-A9GHZ0-F1
#
_cell.length_a   1.000
_cell.length_b   1.000
_cell.length_c   1.000
_cell.angle_alpha   90.00
_cell.angle_beta   90.00
_cell.angle_gamma   90.00
#
_symmetry.space_group_name_H-M   'P 1'
#
loop_
_entity.id
_entity.type
_entity.pdbx_description
1 polymer ?
#
loop_
_entity_poly.entity_id
_entity_poly.type
_entity_poly.pdbx_seq_one_letter_code
_entity_poly.pdbx_strand_id
1 'polypeptide(L)'
;MSHPSLHLTARDFDAYAAEKATSKAYSRPRLEVKQRALAWARGVVARLAELGISVDVHGSDEHPSIRNKHRADCQWVFFWRDQAARDELDRLLDRGRSISDAIDDPSPFTRHAFLALRISESEVQVCFAVHPDAKVDVDNLRARLSATEEATGAPASPLSAELTSALHALPEQFSFGAAGGDRVACSAATSDAIAEMLRRAADGQVPLWIGWAVPRETAIEHADILDEQLEDALVALAPIYRLVAWSRENDRIALDRKLEGIEQERARAHAEIEAENERWRSEQARARERSMEQARARGDERVEAALPARRPTLATLFKSPNNAGAGAGRGGEPRPSLKRVGEGSAPARRAPHGEAEQQAKAEAPQKPSADHAPRAQRAPSGEPEAAAKVAPDPAKGGVLEKGSRVRVRRGPFGDKIGVVSELDGRGGARVLLGLLSTRLELDDLELVVDGRDRPALSTSHRKPLAPTPRKAR
;
A
#
# COMPACT_ATOMS: atom_id res chain seq x y z
N MET A 1 22.74 1.95 -12.79
CA MET A 1 22.92 2.56 -11.45
C MET A 1 23.08 1.43 -10.46
N SER A 2 24.00 1.52 -9.50
CA SER A 2 24.18 0.46 -8.50
C SER A 2 22.87 0.27 -7.73
N HIS A 3 22.35 -0.96 -7.68
CA HIS A 3 21.19 -1.26 -6.86
C HIS A 3 21.53 -1.04 -5.37
N PRO A 4 20.64 -0.43 -4.58
CA PRO A 4 20.88 -0.23 -3.16
C PRO A 4 20.92 -1.57 -2.42
N SER A 5 22.03 -1.86 -1.75
CA SER A 5 22.24 -3.09 -0.98
C SER A 5 21.65 -2.98 0.44
N LEU A 6 21.09 -4.09 0.93
CA LEU A 6 20.65 -4.27 2.30
C LEU A 6 21.87 -4.48 3.24
N HIS A 7 22.83 -5.32 2.83
CA HIS A 7 24.10 -5.62 3.48
C HIS A 7 23.99 -5.77 5.01
N LEU A 8 23.31 -6.85 5.44
CA LEU A 8 23.04 -7.12 6.85
C LEU A 8 24.31 -7.50 7.61
N THR A 9 24.42 -6.99 8.83
CA THR A 9 25.53 -7.20 9.76
C THR A 9 25.02 -7.69 11.11
N ALA A 10 25.90 -8.26 11.94
CA ALA A 10 25.56 -8.69 13.31
C ALA A 10 24.86 -7.59 14.13
N ARG A 11 25.27 -6.33 13.97
CA ARG A 11 24.68 -5.18 14.69
C ARG A 11 23.22 -4.93 14.32
N ASP A 12 22.84 -5.23 13.08
CA ASP A 12 21.47 -5.05 12.61
C ASP A 12 20.54 -6.05 13.30
N PHE A 13 20.95 -7.32 13.42
CA PHE A 13 20.24 -8.34 14.19
C PHE A 13 20.20 -8.01 15.69
N ASP A 14 21.35 -7.60 16.25
CA ASP A 14 21.47 -7.26 17.68
C ASP A 14 20.56 -6.10 18.09
N ALA A 15 20.15 -5.22 17.17
CA ALA A 15 19.23 -4.12 17.45
C ALA A 15 17.82 -4.62 17.81
N TYR A 16 17.46 -5.84 17.42
CA TYR A 16 16.15 -6.44 17.64
C TYR A 16 16.11 -7.44 18.80
N ALA A 17 17.19 -7.54 19.60
CA ALA A 17 17.24 -8.46 20.73
C ALA A 17 16.08 -8.23 21.72
N ALA A 18 15.56 -9.31 22.31
CA ALA A 18 14.37 -9.27 23.17
C ALA A 18 14.50 -8.26 24.33
N GLU A 19 15.68 -8.19 24.95
CA GLU A 19 16.03 -7.26 26.03
C GLU A 19 16.12 -5.78 25.59
N LYS A 20 16.24 -5.54 24.29
CA LYS A 20 16.31 -4.19 23.69
C LYS A 20 14.98 -3.76 23.09
N ALA A 21 14.03 -4.67 22.92
CA ALA A 21 12.79 -4.43 22.17
C ALA A 21 11.97 -3.24 22.69
N THR A 22 12.00 -2.96 24.00
CA THR A 22 11.28 -1.84 24.63
C THR A 22 12.11 -0.55 24.75
N SER A 23 13.40 -0.60 24.44
CA SER A 23 14.32 0.52 24.63
C SER A 23 14.37 1.44 23.41
N LYS A 24 14.21 2.75 23.66
CA LYS A 24 14.37 3.80 22.64
C LYS A 24 15.84 4.06 22.26
N ALA A 25 16.81 3.57 23.03
CA ALA A 25 18.22 3.72 22.71
C ALA A 25 18.60 3.05 21.38
N TYR A 26 17.84 2.03 20.97
CA TYR A 26 18.06 1.26 19.75
C TYR A 26 17.20 1.74 18.57
N SER A 27 16.41 2.82 18.71
CA SER A 27 15.59 3.35 17.62
C SER A 27 16.43 3.82 16.43
N ARG A 28 17.61 4.40 16.66
CA ARG A 28 18.48 4.88 15.58
C ARG A 28 19.08 3.71 14.75
N PRO A 29 19.73 2.69 15.34
CA PRO A 29 20.16 1.52 14.59
C PRO A 29 19.03 0.87 13.78
N ARG A 30 17.83 0.73 14.37
CA ARG A 30 16.66 0.16 13.67
C ARG A 30 16.19 1.05 12.52
N LEU A 31 16.24 2.38 12.67
CA LEU A 31 15.92 3.32 11.60
C LEU A 31 16.89 3.18 10.42
N GLU A 32 18.18 3.02 10.69
CA GLU A 32 19.20 2.82 9.66
C GLU A 32 18.94 1.52 8.88
N VAL A 33 18.60 0.42 9.58
CA VAL A 33 18.17 -0.85 8.95
C VAL A 33 16.92 -0.66 8.10
N LYS A 34 15.89 -0.01 8.64
CA LYS A 34 14.64 0.28 7.91
C LYS A 34 14.89 1.08 6.64
N GLN A 35 15.74 2.09 6.68
CA GLN A 35 16.07 2.91 5.51
C GLN A 35 16.80 2.11 4.43
N ARG A 36 17.78 1.26 4.80
CA ARG A 36 18.44 0.35 3.84
C ARG A 36 17.43 -0.63 3.24
N ALA A 37 16.58 -1.23 4.06
CA ALA A 37 15.58 -2.19 3.61
C ALA A 37 14.53 -1.56 2.69
N LEU A 38 14.06 -0.34 2.97
CA LEU A 38 13.16 0.40 2.09
C LEU A 38 13.85 0.82 0.78
N ALA A 39 15.16 1.07 0.81
CA ALA A 39 15.91 1.37 -0.40
C ALA A 39 16.04 0.15 -1.31
N TRP A 40 16.46 -0.99 -0.74
CA TRP A 40 16.51 -2.29 -1.39
C TRP A 40 15.15 -2.71 -1.96
N ALA A 41 14.07 -2.54 -1.19
CA ALA A 41 12.71 -2.91 -1.58
C ALA A 41 12.23 -2.23 -2.88
N ARG A 42 12.76 -1.05 -3.24
CA ARG A 42 12.42 -0.41 -4.52
C ARG A 42 12.86 -1.26 -5.73
N GLY A 43 13.95 -2.01 -5.62
CA GLY A 43 14.37 -2.96 -6.64
C GLY A 43 13.36 -4.09 -6.81
N VAL A 44 12.88 -4.65 -5.69
CA VAL A 44 11.84 -5.67 -5.68
C VAL A 44 10.54 -5.17 -6.30
N VAL A 45 10.10 -3.94 -5.99
CA VAL A 45 8.89 -3.34 -6.60
C VAL A 45 9.00 -3.29 -8.12
N ALA A 46 10.14 -2.86 -8.65
CA ALA A 46 10.35 -2.80 -10.10
C ALA A 46 10.23 -4.19 -10.74
N ARG A 47 10.82 -5.22 -10.12
CA ARG A 47 10.76 -6.60 -10.61
C ARG A 47 9.36 -7.21 -10.49
N LEU A 48 8.62 -6.90 -9.43
CA LEU A 48 7.22 -7.33 -9.29
C LEU A 48 6.33 -6.65 -10.34
N ALA A 49 6.58 -5.38 -10.66
CA ALA A 49 5.85 -4.66 -11.70
C ALA A 49 6.10 -5.25 -13.10
N GLU A 50 7.31 -5.74 -13.40
CA GLU A 50 7.60 -6.48 -14.64
C GLU A 50 6.77 -7.77 -14.77
N LEU A 51 6.36 -8.36 -13.65
CA LEU A 51 5.44 -9.50 -13.59
C LEU A 51 3.96 -9.09 -13.59
N GLY A 52 3.66 -7.80 -13.75
CA GLY A 52 2.30 -7.25 -13.72
C GLY A 52 1.71 -7.14 -12.32
N ILE A 53 2.53 -7.17 -11.26
CA ILE A 53 2.08 -7.02 -9.88
C ILE A 53 2.44 -5.62 -9.39
N SER A 54 1.42 -4.76 -9.28
CA SER A 54 1.54 -3.42 -8.69
C SER A 54 1.49 -3.51 -7.17
N VAL A 55 2.57 -3.09 -6.51
CA VAL A 55 2.67 -3.05 -5.04
C VAL A 55 3.25 -1.75 -4.54
N ASP A 56 2.77 -1.32 -3.37
CA ASP A 56 3.43 -0.30 -2.57
C ASP A 56 4.30 -0.93 -1.48
N VAL A 57 5.28 -0.16 -1.00
CA VAL A 57 6.20 -0.58 0.06
C VAL A 57 6.03 0.25 1.31
N HIS A 58 6.00 -0.42 2.46
CA HIS A 58 5.96 0.24 3.75
C HIS A 58 6.79 -0.50 4.80
N GLY A 59 7.45 0.24 5.70
CA GLY A 59 8.22 -0.35 6.80
C GLY A 59 7.52 -0.15 8.15
N SER A 60 7.47 -1.20 8.99
CA SER A 60 6.93 -1.09 10.35
C SER A 60 7.64 -0.04 11.21
N ASP A 61 7.02 0.37 12.31
CA ASP A 61 7.62 1.28 13.29
C ASP A 61 8.92 0.70 13.85
N GLU A 62 10.01 1.46 13.74
CA GLU A 62 11.34 1.09 14.20
C GLU A 62 11.58 1.36 15.69
N HIS A 63 10.67 2.08 16.34
CA HIS A 63 10.73 2.45 17.75
C HIS A 63 9.52 1.90 18.52
N PRO A 64 9.65 1.66 19.84
CA PRO A 64 8.52 1.26 20.68
C PRO A 64 7.39 2.30 20.63
N SER A 65 6.23 1.92 20.10
CA SER A 65 5.05 2.74 19.87
C SER A 65 3.78 2.00 20.33
N ILE A 66 2.64 2.69 20.44
CA ILE A 66 1.37 2.03 20.77
C ILE A 66 1.02 0.97 19.71
N ARG A 67 1.35 1.25 18.44
CA ARG A 67 1.08 0.36 17.29
C ARG A 67 1.81 -0.98 17.39
N ASN A 68 3.03 -1.00 17.91
CA ASN A 68 3.76 -2.25 18.11
C ASN A 68 3.74 -2.73 19.57
N LYS A 69 2.70 -2.35 20.34
CA LYS A 69 2.54 -2.73 21.76
C LYS A 69 3.79 -2.39 22.60
N HIS A 70 4.41 -1.25 22.29
CA HIS A 70 5.64 -0.75 22.88
C HIS A 70 6.84 -1.71 22.77
N ARG A 71 6.90 -2.51 21.70
CA ARG A 71 7.99 -3.46 21.44
C ARG A 71 8.38 -3.44 19.95
N ALA A 72 9.67 -3.31 19.68
CA ALA A 72 10.25 -3.45 18.36
C ALA A 72 11.30 -4.58 18.38
N ASP A 73 10.83 -5.82 18.30
CA ASP A 73 11.62 -7.06 18.28
C ASP A 73 11.87 -7.59 16.85
N CYS A 74 11.34 -6.90 15.84
CA CYS A 74 11.65 -7.14 14.44
C CYS A 74 11.35 -5.89 13.60
N GLN A 75 11.91 -5.86 12.40
CA GLN A 75 11.57 -4.88 11.36
C GLN A 75 10.89 -5.59 10.21
N TRP A 76 9.72 -5.11 9.85
CA TRP A 76 9.01 -5.54 8.66
C TRP A 76 9.16 -4.51 7.55
N VAL A 77 9.27 -4.99 6.33
CA VAL A 77 9.04 -4.24 5.09
C VAL A 77 7.98 -5.01 4.31
N PHE A 78 6.79 -4.42 4.23
CA PHE A 78 5.62 -4.98 3.57
C PHE A 78 5.57 -4.53 2.11
N PHE A 79 5.21 -5.46 1.24
CA PHE A 79 4.82 -5.24 -0.15
C PHE A 79 3.38 -5.71 -0.28
N TRP A 80 2.49 -4.79 -0.57
CA TRP A 80 1.06 -5.04 -0.61
C TRP A 80 0.43 -4.29 -1.77
N ARG A 81 -0.88 -4.44 -1.96
CA ARG A 81 -1.66 -3.75 -2.99
C ARG A 81 -1.31 -2.27 -3.06
N ASP A 82 -1.30 -1.69 -4.25
CA ASP A 82 -1.14 -0.25 -4.43
C ASP A 82 -2.27 0.58 -3.80
N GLN A 83 -2.07 1.90 -3.71
CA GLN A 83 -3.04 2.82 -3.11
C GLN A 83 -4.43 2.73 -3.76
N ALA A 84 -4.52 2.56 -5.09
CA ALA A 84 -5.81 2.53 -5.77
C ALA A 84 -6.61 1.28 -5.39
N ALA A 85 -5.98 0.10 -5.38
CA ALA A 85 -6.61 -1.14 -4.95
C ALA A 85 -6.93 -1.15 -3.45
N ARG A 86 -6.14 -0.46 -2.61
CA ARG A 86 -6.45 -0.27 -1.19
C ARG A 86 -7.68 0.63 -0.99
N ASP A 87 -7.73 1.78 -1.65
CA ASP A 87 -8.85 2.71 -1.54
C ASP A 87 -10.19 2.06 -1.92
N GLU A 88 -10.18 1.14 -2.89
CA GLU A 88 -11.34 0.35 -3.26
C GLU A 88 -11.78 -0.62 -2.15
N LEU A 89 -10.82 -1.32 -1.54
CA LEU A 89 -11.08 -2.27 -0.45
C LEU A 89 -11.48 -1.59 0.86
N ASP A 90 -10.82 -0.50 1.23
CA ASP A 90 -11.08 0.22 2.48
C ASP A 90 -12.52 0.76 2.52
N ARG A 91 -13.07 1.19 1.38
CA ARG A 91 -14.49 1.58 1.25
C ARG A 91 -15.46 0.49 1.67
N LEU A 92 -15.08 -0.78 1.50
CA LEU A 92 -15.89 -1.94 1.88
C LEU A 92 -15.63 -2.35 3.33
N LEU A 93 -14.35 -2.40 3.72
CA LEU A 93 -13.93 -2.81 5.06
C LEU A 93 -14.47 -1.86 6.13
N ASP A 94 -14.52 -0.55 5.86
CA ASP A 94 -14.95 0.45 6.83
C ASP A 94 -16.47 0.43 7.10
N ARG A 95 -17.30 -0.12 6.19
CA ARG A 95 -18.76 -0.17 6.36
C ARG A 95 -19.20 -1.09 7.51
N GLY A 96 -18.35 -2.06 7.88
CA GLY A 96 -18.63 -3.03 8.94
C GLY A 96 -17.91 -2.77 10.26
N ARG A 97 -17.09 -1.72 10.36
CA ARG A 97 -16.27 -1.46 11.55
C ARG A 97 -16.88 -0.40 12.46
N SER A 98 -16.76 -0.64 13.76
CA SER A 98 -16.97 0.44 14.72
C SER A 98 -15.80 1.42 14.70
N ILE A 99 -16.05 2.66 15.12
CA ILE A 99 -15.00 3.68 15.29
C ILE A 99 -13.95 3.19 16.31
N SER A 100 -14.36 2.42 17.32
CA SER A 100 -13.43 1.83 18.30
C SER A 100 -12.46 0.85 17.63
N ASP A 101 -12.97 -0.05 16.78
CA ASP A 101 -12.13 -1.01 16.06
C ASP A 101 -11.17 -0.32 15.08
N ALA A 102 -11.54 0.85 14.54
CA ALA A 102 -10.67 1.64 13.68
C ALA A 102 -9.52 2.31 14.45
N ILE A 103 -9.77 2.72 15.71
CA ILE A 103 -8.77 3.35 16.58
C ILE A 103 -7.82 2.32 17.18
N ASP A 104 -8.35 1.16 17.58
CA ASP A 104 -7.58 0.10 18.23
C ASP A 104 -6.78 -0.77 17.25
N ASP A 105 -6.96 -0.59 15.95
CA ASP A 105 -6.21 -1.33 14.94
C ASP A 105 -4.81 -0.77 14.73
N PRO A 106 -3.78 -1.49 15.21
CA PRO A 106 -2.43 -0.97 15.24
C PRO A 106 -1.78 -0.87 13.86
N SER A 107 -2.29 -1.57 12.83
CA SER A 107 -1.61 -1.62 11.54
C SER A 107 -2.52 -1.93 10.35
N PRO A 108 -2.58 -1.06 9.34
CA PRO A 108 -3.36 -1.34 8.12
C PRO A 108 -2.90 -2.61 7.38
N PHE A 109 -1.65 -3.08 7.59
CA PHE A 109 -1.08 -4.26 6.89
C PHE A 109 -1.78 -5.56 7.23
N THR A 110 -2.40 -5.66 8.41
CA THR A 110 -3.10 -6.88 8.85
C THR A 110 -4.40 -7.13 8.10
N ARG A 111 -4.88 -6.16 7.31
CA ARG A 111 -6.15 -6.24 6.56
C ARG A 111 -6.00 -6.80 5.15
N HIS A 112 -4.79 -7.14 4.75
CA HIS A 112 -4.49 -7.55 3.38
C HIS A 112 -3.56 -8.76 3.36
N ALA A 113 -3.65 -9.53 2.28
CA ALA A 113 -2.54 -10.37 1.85
C ALA A 113 -1.33 -9.51 1.45
N PHE A 114 -0.13 -9.91 1.87
CA PHE A 114 1.10 -9.18 1.60
C PHE A 114 2.28 -10.12 1.35
N LEU A 115 3.27 -9.63 0.61
CA LEU A 115 4.64 -10.13 0.65
C LEU A 115 5.42 -9.29 1.67
N ALA A 116 6.46 -9.84 2.29
CA ALA A 116 7.25 -9.09 3.25
C ALA A 116 8.68 -9.60 3.38
N LEU A 117 9.58 -8.67 3.70
CA LEU A 117 10.86 -8.93 4.36
C LEU A 117 10.67 -8.70 5.86
N ARG A 118 11.13 -9.62 6.70
CA ARG A 118 11.21 -9.45 8.15
C ARG A 118 12.62 -9.74 8.63
N ILE A 119 13.18 -8.80 9.39
CA ILE A 119 14.47 -8.92 10.05
C ILE A 119 14.21 -9.02 11.55
N SER A 120 14.78 -10.02 12.20
CA SER A 120 14.66 -10.25 13.65
C SER A 120 16.04 -10.41 14.28
N GLU A 121 16.11 -10.76 15.57
CA GLU A 121 17.39 -11.09 16.23
C GLU A 121 18.02 -12.37 15.66
N SER A 122 17.23 -13.39 15.33
CA SER A 122 17.74 -14.73 15.02
C SER A 122 17.79 -15.05 13.52
N GLU A 123 17.03 -14.32 12.70
CA GLU A 123 16.84 -14.64 11.29
C GLU A 123 16.39 -13.43 10.48
N VAL A 124 16.63 -13.51 9.17
CA VAL A 124 15.96 -12.70 8.16
C VAL A 124 15.08 -13.62 7.32
N GLN A 125 13.85 -13.21 7.04
CA GLN A 125 12.91 -14.00 6.27
C GLN A 125 12.25 -13.16 5.19
N VAL A 126 11.88 -13.83 4.10
CA VAL A 126 10.96 -13.32 3.08
C VAL A 126 9.75 -14.24 3.00
N CYS A 127 8.56 -13.68 2.94
CA CYS A 127 7.34 -14.48 2.96
C CYS A 127 6.17 -13.82 2.27
N PHE A 128 5.27 -14.65 1.78
CA PHE A 128 3.87 -14.35 1.54
C PHE A 128 3.08 -14.70 2.81
N ALA A 129 2.20 -13.80 3.24
CA ALA A 129 1.33 -14.05 4.38
C ALA A 129 -0.07 -13.47 4.17
N VAL A 130 -1.06 -14.15 4.75
CA VAL A 130 -2.44 -13.66 4.88
C VAL A 130 -2.78 -13.65 6.35
N HIS A 131 -2.97 -12.47 6.90
CA HIS A 131 -3.37 -12.30 8.29
C HIS A 131 -4.85 -12.66 8.47
N PRO A 132 -5.28 -13.21 9.62
CA PRO A 132 -6.70 -13.53 9.87
C PRO A 132 -7.66 -12.34 9.70
N ASP A 133 -7.18 -11.12 9.97
CA ASP A 133 -7.95 -9.89 9.79
C ASP A 133 -8.08 -9.44 8.33
N ALA A 134 -7.40 -10.09 7.39
CA ALA A 134 -7.54 -9.85 5.96
C ALA A 134 -8.82 -10.49 5.41
N LYS A 135 -9.97 -10.04 5.94
CA LYS A 135 -11.29 -10.66 5.73
C LYS A 135 -11.63 -10.86 4.26
N VAL A 136 -11.34 -9.89 3.40
CA VAL A 136 -11.64 -9.99 1.96
C VAL A 136 -10.83 -11.12 1.31
N ASP A 137 -9.55 -11.20 1.62
CA ASP A 137 -8.66 -12.26 1.12
C ASP A 137 -9.10 -13.63 1.63
N VAL A 138 -9.40 -13.72 2.93
CA VAL A 138 -9.86 -14.95 3.60
C VAL A 138 -11.21 -15.42 3.08
N ASP A 139 -12.20 -14.54 2.96
CA ASP A 139 -13.54 -14.89 2.49
C ASP A 139 -13.53 -15.26 1.01
N ASN A 140 -12.71 -14.59 0.20
CA ASN A 140 -12.51 -14.97 -1.21
C ASN A 140 -11.88 -16.35 -1.33
N LEU A 141 -10.85 -16.63 -0.52
CA LEU A 141 -10.22 -17.93 -0.46
C LEU A 141 -11.22 -19.02 -0.05
N ARG A 142 -12.04 -18.77 0.98
CA ARG A 142 -13.10 -19.68 1.43
C ARG A 142 -14.11 -19.94 0.32
N ALA A 143 -14.60 -18.90 -0.34
CA ALA A 143 -15.56 -19.03 -1.45
C ALA A 143 -15.00 -19.88 -2.61
N ARG A 144 -13.70 -19.74 -2.92
CA ARG A 144 -13.04 -20.54 -3.96
C ARG A 144 -12.94 -22.02 -3.61
N LEU A 145 -12.68 -22.32 -2.33
CA LEU A 145 -12.64 -23.70 -1.85
C LEU A 145 -14.05 -24.32 -1.90
N SER A 146 -15.05 -23.65 -1.35
CA SER A 146 -16.44 -24.16 -1.30
C SER A 146 -17.06 -24.33 -2.69
N ALA A 147 -16.86 -23.37 -3.59
CA ALA A 147 -17.41 -23.45 -4.95
C ALA A 147 -16.89 -24.67 -5.74
N THR A 148 -15.73 -25.22 -5.36
CA THR A 148 -15.24 -26.42 -6.01
C THR A 148 -15.91 -27.68 -5.49
N GLU A 149 -16.06 -27.77 -4.17
CA GLU A 149 -16.69 -28.93 -3.52
C GLU A 149 -18.10 -29.16 -4.10
N GLU A 150 -18.86 -28.08 -4.28
CA GLU A 150 -20.21 -28.11 -4.86
C GLU A 150 -20.23 -28.51 -6.35
N ALA A 151 -19.27 -28.05 -7.15
CA ALA A 151 -19.28 -28.24 -8.60
C ALA A 151 -18.78 -29.61 -9.05
N THR A 152 -17.81 -30.21 -8.34
CA THR A 152 -17.12 -31.42 -8.81
C THR A 152 -17.40 -32.65 -7.97
N GLY A 153 -17.89 -32.51 -6.74
CA GLY A 153 -18.04 -33.63 -5.79
C GLY A 153 -16.71 -34.33 -5.46
N ALA A 154 -15.58 -33.79 -5.94
CA ALA A 154 -14.24 -34.31 -5.74
C ALA A 154 -13.54 -33.53 -4.62
N PRO A 155 -12.72 -34.19 -3.79
CA PRO A 155 -12.09 -33.56 -2.63
C PRO A 155 -10.97 -32.56 -2.98
N ALA A 156 -10.51 -32.51 -4.24
CA ALA A 156 -9.38 -31.67 -4.64
C ALA A 156 -9.84 -30.41 -5.38
N SER A 157 -9.70 -29.24 -4.74
CA SER A 157 -9.96 -27.95 -5.37
C SER A 157 -8.97 -27.65 -6.52
N PRO A 158 -9.35 -27.08 -7.69
CA PRO A 158 -8.42 -26.62 -8.71
C PRO A 158 -7.46 -25.58 -8.13
N LEU A 159 -7.91 -24.77 -7.16
CA LEU A 159 -7.03 -23.87 -6.42
C LEU A 159 -5.96 -24.65 -5.66
N SER A 160 -6.32 -25.76 -5.00
CA SER A 160 -5.33 -26.60 -4.31
C SER A 160 -4.33 -27.18 -5.30
N ALA A 161 -4.75 -27.61 -6.49
CA ALA A 161 -3.86 -28.12 -7.53
C ALA A 161 -2.92 -27.05 -8.09
N GLU A 162 -3.45 -25.86 -8.42
CA GLU A 162 -2.66 -24.70 -8.87
C GLU A 162 -1.66 -24.26 -7.80
N LEU A 163 -2.09 -24.19 -6.53
CA LEU A 163 -1.21 -23.84 -5.42
C LEU A 163 -0.17 -24.93 -5.15
N THR A 164 -0.52 -26.21 -5.27
CA THR A 164 0.45 -27.32 -5.16
C THR A 164 1.53 -27.17 -6.23
N SER A 165 1.14 -26.91 -7.47
CA SER A 165 2.07 -26.68 -8.57
C SER A 165 2.96 -25.46 -8.32
N ALA A 166 2.38 -24.34 -7.86
CA ALA A 166 3.13 -23.13 -7.53
C ALA A 166 4.12 -23.35 -6.37
N LEU A 167 3.73 -24.09 -5.33
CA LEU A 167 4.60 -24.43 -4.20
C LEU A 167 5.75 -25.34 -4.62
N HIS A 168 5.51 -26.32 -5.49
CA HIS A 168 6.57 -27.18 -6.02
C HIS A 168 7.55 -26.46 -6.94
N ALA A 169 7.15 -25.34 -7.53
CA ALA A 169 8.02 -24.49 -8.33
C ALA A 169 8.92 -23.56 -7.47
N LEU A 170 8.65 -23.43 -6.17
CA LEU A 170 9.51 -22.67 -5.26
C LEU A 170 10.82 -23.40 -4.98
N PRO A 171 11.90 -22.66 -4.65
CA PRO A 171 13.14 -23.27 -4.16
C PRO A 171 12.92 -24.16 -2.93
N GLU A 172 13.76 -25.16 -2.75
CA GLU A 172 13.62 -26.20 -1.73
C GLU A 172 13.73 -25.68 -0.30
N GLN A 173 14.33 -24.51 -0.11
CA GLN A 173 14.45 -23.82 1.17
C GLN A 173 13.12 -23.19 1.63
N PHE A 174 12.12 -23.11 0.74
CA PHE A 174 10.82 -22.57 1.09
C PHE A 174 10.00 -23.58 1.88
N SER A 175 9.26 -23.07 2.85
CA SER A 175 8.28 -23.83 3.61
C SER A 175 6.96 -23.09 3.70
N PHE A 176 5.90 -23.81 4.03
CA PHE A 176 4.57 -23.28 4.22
C PHE A 176 3.94 -23.82 5.50
N GLY A 177 2.98 -23.07 6.04
CA GLY A 177 2.20 -23.50 7.20
C GLY A 177 1.43 -22.35 7.84
N ALA A 178 0.76 -22.69 8.94
CA ALA A 178 0.19 -21.70 9.85
C ALA A 178 1.29 -21.03 10.67
N ALA A 179 1.24 -19.71 10.85
CA ALA A 179 2.19 -19.02 11.71
C ALA A 179 2.11 -19.55 13.15
N GLY A 180 3.27 -19.94 13.71
CA GLY A 180 3.37 -20.54 15.04
C GLY A 180 3.18 -22.06 15.11
N GLY A 181 2.87 -22.72 13.99
CA GLY A 181 2.80 -24.18 13.88
C GLY A 181 3.99 -24.80 13.14
N ASP A 182 3.94 -26.13 12.98
CA ASP A 182 4.91 -26.86 12.17
C ASP A 182 4.87 -26.40 10.71
N ARG A 183 6.05 -26.17 10.13
CA ARG A 183 6.23 -25.78 8.73
C ARG A 183 6.59 -27.01 7.90
N VAL A 184 5.98 -27.13 6.74
CA VAL A 184 6.25 -28.20 5.76
C VAL A 184 7.04 -27.63 4.59
N ALA A 185 8.02 -28.36 4.09
CA ALA A 185 8.75 -27.95 2.89
C ALA A 185 7.79 -27.84 1.69
N CYS A 186 7.93 -26.79 0.87
CA CYS A 186 7.08 -26.60 -0.31
C CYS A 186 7.25 -27.73 -1.35
N SER A 187 8.45 -28.33 -1.39
CA SER A 187 8.74 -29.51 -2.21
C SER A 187 7.99 -30.78 -1.78
N ALA A 188 7.50 -30.83 -0.54
CA ALA A 188 6.72 -31.92 0.04
C ALA A 188 5.22 -31.56 0.18
N ALA A 189 4.78 -30.48 -0.45
CA ALA A 189 3.38 -30.06 -0.39
C ALA A 189 2.44 -31.14 -0.95
N THR A 190 1.38 -31.46 -0.20
CA THR A 190 0.29 -32.33 -0.64
C THR A 190 -1.01 -31.53 -0.70
N SER A 191 -1.94 -31.95 -1.56
CA SER A 191 -3.26 -31.32 -1.66
C SER A 191 -3.98 -31.27 -0.30
N ASP A 192 -3.85 -32.33 0.52
CA ASP A 192 -4.47 -32.40 1.84
C ASP A 192 -3.84 -31.43 2.83
N ALA A 193 -2.50 -31.33 2.85
CA ALA A 193 -1.79 -30.39 3.72
C ALA A 193 -2.12 -28.93 3.35
N ILE A 194 -2.24 -28.64 2.05
CA ILE A 194 -2.65 -27.33 1.56
C ILE A 194 -4.10 -27.05 1.94
N ALA A 195 -5.02 -27.99 1.71
CA ALA A 195 -6.43 -27.81 2.06
C ALA A 195 -6.62 -27.56 3.56
N GLU A 196 -5.92 -28.31 4.42
CA GLU A 196 -5.94 -28.10 5.86
C GLU A 196 -5.35 -26.74 6.27
N MET A 197 -4.21 -26.35 5.68
CA MET A 197 -3.62 -25.04 5.91
C MET A 197 -4.58 -23.91 5.51
N LEU A 198 -5.18 -23.98 4.32
CA LEU A 198 -6.12 -22.98 3.83
C LEU A 198 -7.40 -22.95 4.68
N ARG A 199 -7.88 -24.11 5.15
CA ARG A 199 -9.02 -24.19 6.07
C ARG A 199 -8.73 -23.49 7.39
N ARG A 200 -7.58 -23.78 8.03
CA ARG A 200 -7.18 -23.11 9.29
C ARG A 200 -6.99 -21.60 9.14
N ALA A 201 -6.40 -21.19 8.03
CA ALA A 201 -6.25 -19.77 7.70
C ALA A 201 -7.63 -19.12 7.48
N ALA A 202 -8.53 -19.81 6.77
CA ALA A 202 -9.87 -19.33 6.52
C ALA A 202 -10.71 -19.26 7.80
N ASP A 203 -10.53 -20.18 8.73
CA ASP A 203 -11.21 -20.19 10.03
C ASP A 203 -10.66 -19.11 11.00
N GLY A 204 -9.70 -18.29 10.52
CA GLY A 204 -9.15 -17.15 11.25
C GLY A 204 -8.30 -17.52 12.47
N GLN A 205 -7.90 -18.79 12.59
CA GLN A 205 -7.19 -19.28 13.77
C GLN A 205 -5.74 -18.80 13.79
N VAL A 206 -5.10 -18.70 12.62
CA VAL A 206 -3.66 -18.50 12.46
C VAL A 206 -3.36 -17.88 11.10
N PRO A 207 -2.37 -16.96 11.00
CA PRO A 207 -1.93 -16.42 9.72
C PRO A 207 -1.45 -17.53 8.78
N LEU A 208 -1.84 -17.45 7.51
CA LEU A 208 -1.22 -18.21 6.45
C LEU A 208 0.20 -17.70 6.23
N TRP A 209 1.18 -18.59 6.10
CA TRP A 209 2.58 -18.22 5.86
C TRP A 209 3.23 -19.15 4.84
N ILE A 210 3.90 -18.58 3.85
CA ILE A 210 4.71 -19.27 2.84
C ILE A 210 5.99 -18.46 2.65
N GLY A 211 7.16 -19.04 2.85
CA GLY A 211 8.39 -18.25 2.75
C GLY A 211 9.68 -19.00 3.01
N TRP A 212 10.76 -18.23 3.03
CA TRP A 212 12.12 -18.67 3.30
C TRP A 212 12.67 -17.87 4.49
N ALA A 213 13.24 -18.58 5.47
CA ALA A 213 13.92 -17.99 6.61
C ALA A 213 15.40 -18.38 6.57
N VAL A 214 16.27 -17.38 6.73
CA VAL A 214 17.73 -17.50 6.74
C VAL A 214 18.22 -17.21 8.16
N PRO A 215 18.85 -18.18 8.84
CA PRO A 215 19.43 -17.97 10.15
C PRO A 215 20.46 -16.84 10.13
N ARG A 216 20.56 -16.09 11.24
CA ARG A 216 21.48 -14.96 11.43
C ARG A 216 22.90 -15.28 10.96
N GLU A 217 23.46 -16.40 11.40
CA GLU A 217 24.86 -16.74 11.08
C GLU A 217 25.07 -16.91 9.57
N THR A 218 24.16 -17.64 8.91
CA THR A 218 24.16 -17.81 7.45
C THR A 218 23.96 -16.47 6.73
N ALA A 219 23.09 -15.61 7.25
CA ALA A 219 22.84 -14.30 6.65
C ALA A 219 24.07 -13.38 6.73
N ILE A 220 24.84 -13.45 7.82
CA ILE A 220 26.07 -12.68 8.00
C ILE A 220 27.21 -13.26 7.15
N GLU A 221 27.35 -14.58 7.12
CA GLU A 221 28.39 -15.28 6.35
C GLU A 221 28.26 -15.02 4.85
N HIS A 222 27.03 -14.92 4.34
CA HIS A 222 26.71 -14.76 2.91
C HIS A 222 26.13 -13.39 2.57
N ALA A 223 26.45 -12.35 3.36
CA ALA A 223 25.89 -11.01 3.21
C ALA A 223 26.19 -10.33 1.86
N ASP A 224 27.16 -10.84 1.10
CA ASP A 224 27.56 -10.37 -0.23
C ASP A 224 26.59 -10.82 -1.34
N ILE A 225 26.00 -12.01 -1.20
CA ILE A 225 25.05 -12.58 -2.17
C ILE A 225 23.60 -12.52 -1.68
N LEU A 226 23.38 -12.41 -0.36
CA LEU A 226 22.06 -12.57 0.25
C LEU A 226 21.03 -11.57 -0.28
N ASP A 227 21.43 -10.32 -0.50
CA ASP A 227 20.54 -9.25 -0.94
C ASP A 227 19.80 -9.63 -2.24
N GLU A 228 20.54 -10.09 -3.24
CA GLU A 228 20.00 -10.53 -4.53
C GLU A 228 19.10 -11.77 -4.37
N GLN A 229 19.49 -12.69 -3.50
CA GLN A 229 18.71 -13.90 -3.25
C GLN A 229 17.39 -13.64 -2.53
N LEU A 230 17.36 -12.68 -1.61
CA LEU A 230 16.11 -12.26 -0.95
C LEU A 230 15.16 -11.59 -1.95
N GLU A 231 15.69 -10.86 -2.94
CA GLU A 231 14.87 -10.28 -4.00
C GLU A 231 14.28 -11.38 -4.89
N ASP A 232 15.12 -12.31 -5.36
CA ASP A 232 14.68 -13.44 -6.18
C ASP A 232 13.64 -14.29 -5.44
N ALA A 233 13.82 -14.48 -4.14
CA ALA A 233 12.89 -15.20 -3.29
C ALA A 233 11.53 -14.50 -3.14
N LEU A 234 11.49 -13.17 -3.04
CA LEU A 234 10.22 -12.42 -3.07
C LEU A 234 9.55 -12.48 -4.43
N VAL A 235 10.32 -12.39 -5.51
CA VAL A 235 9.80 -12.51 -6.88
C VAL A 235 9.26 -13.92 -7.14
N ALA A 236 9.89 -14.96 -6.60
CA ALA A 236 9.40 -16.34 -6.70
C ALA A 236 8.03 -16.54 -6.01
N LEU A 237 7.69 -15.72 -5.02
CA LEU A 237 6.38 -15.75 -4.34
C LEU A 237 5.27 -15.01 -5.13
N ALA A 238 5.61 -14.29 -6.19
CA ALA A 238 4.65 -13.52 -7.01
C ALA A 238 3.46 -14.35 -7.55
N PRO A 239 3.65 -15.56 -8.11
CA PRO A 239 2.52 -16.37 -8.58
C PRO A 239 1.58 -16.77 -7.44
N ILE A 240 2.11 -17.08 -6.26
CA ILE A 240 1.32 -17.43 -5.08
C ILE A 240 0.54 -16.21 -4.57
N TYR A 241 1.19 -15.04 -4.52
CA TYR A 241 0.51 -13.79 -4.19
C TYR A 241 -0.68 -13.54 -5.12
N ARG A 242 -0.49 -13.65 -6.44
CA ARG A 242 -1.56 -13.47 -7.43
C ARG A 242 -2.69 -14.50 -7.30
N LEU A 243 -2.34 -15.74 -6.95
CA LEU A 243 -3.32 -16.81 -6.76
C LEU A 243 -4.17 -16.58 -5.52
N VAL A 244 -3.61 -16.08 -4.41
CA VAL A 244 -4.33 -16.03 -3.12
C VAL A 244 -4.91 -14.66 -2.83
N ALA A 245 -4.20 -13.58 -3.14
CA ALA A 245 -4.68 -12.23 -2.88
C ALA A 245 -5.92 -11.93 -3.75
N TRP A 246 -6.98 -11.40 -3.14
CA TRP A 246 -8.15 -10.91 -3.85
C TRP A 246 -7.76 -9.87 -4.91
N SER A 247 -8.32 -10.04 -6.10
CA SER A 247 -8.33 -9.11 -7.21
C SER A 247 -9.66 -9.25 -7.96
N ARG A 248 -9.99 -8.29 -8.83
CA ARG A 248 -11.20 -8.37 -9.67
C ARG A 248 -11.20 -9.60 -10.58
N GLU A 249 -10.03 -10.06 -11.01
CA GLU A 249 -9.90 -11.26 -11.86
C GLU A 249 -10.25 -12.56 -11.12
N ASN A 250 -10.18 -12.56 -9.79
CA ASN A 250 -10.42 -13.75 -8.96
C ASN A 250 -11.53 -13.54 -7.91
N ASP A 251 -12.44 -12.58 -8.14
CA ASP A 251 -13.54 -12.23 -7.23
C ASP A 251 -14.64 -13.29 -7.23
N ARG A 252 -14.65 -14.15 -6.18
CA ARG A 252 -15.72 -15.14 -5.95
C ARG A 252 -16.74 -14.71 -4.89
N ILE A 253 -16.53 -13.57 -4.24
CA ILE A 253 -17.44 -13.03 -3.23
C ILE A 253 -18.39 -11.97 -3.82
N ALA A 254 -18.33 -11.79 -5.15
CA ALA A 254 -19.07 -10.80 -5.93
C ALA A 254 -18.94 -9.39 -5.30
N LEU A 255 -17.72 -9.07 -4.88
CA LEU A 255 -17.36 -7.79 -4.31
C LEU A 255 -17.66 -6.66 -5.30
N ASP A 256 -17.41 -6.86 -6.59
CA ASP A 256 -17.67 -5.85 -7.63
C ASP A 256 -19.15 -5.44 -7.65
N ARG A 257 -20.06 -6.42 -7.60
CA ARG A 257 -21.51 -6.15 -7.54
C ARG A 257 -21.91 -5.46 -6.25
N LYS A 258 -21.26 -5.81 -5.14
CA LYS A 258 -21.49 -5.13 -3.86
C LYS A 258 -21.04 -3.68 -3.97
N LEU A 259 -19.82 -3.42 -4.46
CA LEU A 259 -19.24 -2.09 -4.68
C LEU A 259 -20.15 -1.21 -5.54
N GLU A 260 -20.60 -1.71 -6.69
CA GLU A 260 -21.54 -0.99 -7.55
C GLU A 260 -22.84 -0.63 -6.81
N GLY A 261 -23.38 -1.54 -6.00
CA GLY A 261 -24.53 -1.27 -5.15
C GLY A 261 -24.28 -0.16 -4.13
N ILE A 262 -23.11 -0.14 -3.50
CA ILE A 262 -22.73 0.92 -2.53
C ILE A 262 -22.61 2.27 -3.24
N GLU A 263 -21.99 2.31 -4.41
CA GLU A 263 -21.82 3.55 -5.17
C GLU A 263 -23.18 4.10 -5.62
N GLN A 264 -24.09 3.23 -6.06
CA GLN A 264 -25.47 3.62 -6.39
C GLN A 264 -26.25 4.14 -5.17
N GLU A 265 -26.12 3.50 -4.01
CA GLU A 265 -26.74 3.98 -2.76
C GLU A 265 -26.21 5.36 -2.35
N ARG A 266 -24.89 5.58 -2.43
CA ARG A 266 -24.27 6.87 -2.11
C ARG A 266 -24.67 7.96 -3.09
N ALA A 267 -24.72 7.65 -4.38
CA ALA A 267 -25.19 8.58 -5.40
C ALA A 267 -26.65 9.01 -5.15
N ARG A 268 -27.50 8.07 -4.73
CA ARG A 268 -28.89 8.37 -4.33
C ARG A 268 -28.95 9.25 -3.09
N ALA A 269 -28.22 8.91 -2.03
CA ALA A 269 -28.19 9.70 -0.81
C ALA A 269 -27.65 11.12 -1.03
N HIS A 270 -26.61 11.28 -1.86
CA HIS A 270 -26.09 12.60 -2.23
C HIS A 270 -27.12 13.40 -3.02
N ALA A 271 -27.78 12.79 -4.01
CA ALA A 271 -28.84 13.43 -4.77
C ALA A 271 -30.04 13.85 -3.89
N GLU A 272 -30.38 13.06 -2.88
CA GLU A 272 -31.41 13.40 -1.89
C GLU A 272 -30.99 14.61 -1.04
N ILE A 273 -29.76 14.62 -0.51
CA ILE A 273 -29.22 15.75 0.27
C ILE A 273 -29.14 17.02 -0.60
N GLU A 274 -28.74 16.91 -1.86
CA GLU A 274 -28.73 18.04 -2.80
C GLU A 274 -30.15 18.55 -3.08
N ALA A 275 -31.11 17.65 -3.27
CA ALA A 275 -32.52 18.02 -3.45
C ALA A 275 -33.09 18.69 -2.20
N GLU A 276 -32.75 18.24 -1.00
CA GLU A 276 -33.13 18.89 0.26
C GLU A 276 -32.49 20.27 0.42
N ASN A 277 -31.20 20.38 0.10
CA ASN A 277 -30.49 21.66 0.12
C ASN A 277 -31.08 22.65 -0.89
N GLU A 278 -31.47 22.19 -2.08
CA GLU A 278 -32.11 23.02 -3.10
C GLU A 278 -33.52 23.44 -2.67
N ARG A 279 -34.30 22.54 -2.05
CA ARG A 279 -35.59 22.87 -1.44
C ARG A 279 -35.43 23.93 -0.36
N TRP A 280 -34.49 23.75 0.56
CA TRP A 280 -34.19 24.71 1.63
C TRP A 280 -33.74 26.07 1.08
N ARG A 281 -32.88 26.09 0.05
CA ARG A 281 -32.47 27.33 -0.63
C ARG A 281 -33.65 28.03 -1.31
N SER A 282 -34.52 27.26 -1.97
CA SER A 282 -35.74 27.78 -2.61
C SER A 282 -36.72 28.35 -1.59
N GLU A 283 -36.90 27.69 -0.45
CA GLU A 283 -37.71 28.19 0.65
C GLU A 283 -37.13 29.46 1.28
N GLN A 284 -35.81 29.51 1.49
CA GLN A 284 -35.14 30.73 1.94
C GLN A 284 -35.32 31.88 0.94
N ALA A 285 -35.19 31.62 -0.35
CA ALA A 285 -35.39 32.63 -1.39
C ALA A 285 -36.82 33.17 -1.36
N ARG A 286 -37.82 32.28 -1.31
CA ARG A 286 -39.25 32.67 -1.17
C ARG A 286 -39.54 33.42 0.13
N ALA A 287 -38.89 33.06 1.23
CA ALA A 287 -39.03 33.78 2.50
C ALA A 287 -38.44 35.19 2.41
N ARG A 288 -37.29 35.36 1.75
CA ARG A 288 -36.68 36.67 1.48
C ARG A 288 -37.55 37.51 0.56
N GLU A 289 -38.11 36.92 -0.49
CA GLU A 289 -39.02 37.60 -1.42
C GLU A 289 -40.27 38.10 -0.70
N ARG A 290 -40.94 37.23 0.08
CA ARG A 290 -42.09 37.63 0.93
C ARG A 290 -41.72 38.74 1.92
N SER A 291 -40.53 38.69 2.51
CA SER A 291 -40.05 39.74 3.41
C SER A 291 -39.82 41.07 2.68
N MET A 292 -39.25 41.05 1.48
CA MET A 292 -39.06 42.23 0.64
C MET A 292 -40.40 42.81 0.18
N GLU A 293 -41.36 41.98 -0.21
CA GLU A 293 -42.69 42.39 -0.61
C GLU A 293 -43.45 43.05 0.56
N GLN A 294 -43.40 42.45 1.75
CA GLN A 294 -43.97 43.07 2.96
C GLN A 294 -43.28 44.39 3.32
N ALA A 295 -41.96 44.50 3.11
CA ALA A 295 -41.24 45.75 3.33
C ALA A 295 -41.64 46.84 2.32
N ARG A 296 -41.86 46.47 1.05
CA ARG A 296 -42.39 47.37 0.02
C ARG A 296 -43.80 47.83 0.34
N ALA A 297 -44.71 46.92 0.69
CA ALA A 297 -46.08 47.25 1.08
C ALA A 297 -46.13 48.22 2.28
N ARG A 298 -45.30 47.99 3.32
CA ARG A 298 -45.17 48.93 4.44
C ARG A 298 -44.59 50.28 4.02
N GLY A 299 -43.71 50.30 3.02
CA GLY A 299 -43.18 51.52 2.43
C GLY A 299 -44.27 52.32 1.72
N ASP A 300 -45.07 51.65 0.90
CA ASP A 300 -46.19 52.24 0.16
C ASP A 300 -47.26 52.78 1.12
N GLU A 301 -47.66 52.02 2.14
CA GLU A 301 -48.58 52.48 3.20
C GLU A 301 -48.04 53.72 3.93
N ARG A 302 -46.72 53.80 4.19
CA ARG A 302 -46.10 54.99 4.78
C ARG A 302 -46.10 56.18 3.84
N VAL A 303 -45.85 55.98 2.55
CA VAL A 303 -45.89 57.05 1.54
C VAL A 303 -47.32 57.57 1.38
N GLU A 304 -48.31 56.67 1.33
CA GLU A 304 -49.72 57.01 1.26
C GLU A 304 -50.18 57.76 2.53
N ALA A 305 -49.77 57.32 3.72
CA ALA A 305 -50.01 58.03 4.97
C ALA A 305 -49.28 59.39 5.07
N ALA A 306 -48.15 59.54 4.37
CA ALA A 306 -47.38 60.78 4.30
C ALA A 306 -47.83 61.71 3.15
N LEU A 307 -48.76 61.29 2.30
CA LEU A 307 -49.42 62.22 1.39
C LEU A 307 -50.11 63.28 2.24
N PRO A 308 -49.81 64.57 2.02
CA PRO A 308 -50.30 65.64 2.87
C PRO A 308 -51.82 65.55 2.89
N ALA A 309 -52.39 65.32 4.07
CA ALA A 309 -53.80 65.44 4.34
C ALA A 309 -54.30 66.67 3.58
N ARG A 310 -55.27 66.45 2.68
CA ARG A 310 -55.88 67.51 1.85
C ARG A 310 -55.96 68.78 2.68
N ARG A 311 -55.28 69.83 2.20
CA ARG A 311 -55.27 71.14 2.84
C ARG A 311 -56.67 71.42 3.40
N PRO A 312 -56.81 71.71 4.69
CA PRO A 312 -58.11 71.97 5.28
C PRO A 312 -58.80 73.07 4.47
N THR A 313 -59.90 72.72 3.80
CA THR A 313 -60.76 73.70 3.16
C THR A 313 -61.33 74.62 4.23
N LEU A 314 -61.51 75.90 3.90
CA LEU A 314 -62.02 76.97 4.79
C LEU A 314 -63.28 76.64 5.63
N ALA A 315 -64.00 75.55 5.31
CA ALA A 315 -65.13 75.05 6.08
C ALA A 315 -64.77 74.41 7.44
N THR A 316 -63.53 73.98 7.69
CA THR A 316 -63.12 73.39 8.98
C THR A 316 -62.42 74.36 9.92
N LEU A 317 -62.24 75.63 9.52
CA LEU A 317 -61.52 76.66 10.28
C LEU A 317 -62.39 77.44 11.29
N PHE A 318 -63.71 77.19 11.35
CA PHE A 318 -64.63 77.91 12.24
C PHE A 318 -65.37 77.04 13.26
N LYS A 319 -64.91 75.81 13.53
CA LYS A 319 -65.48 74.99 14.62
C LYS A 319 -64.49 74.86 15.78
N SER A 320 -64.69 75.73 16.76
CA SER A 320 -64.15 75.71 18.11
C SER A 320 -65.16 76.45 19.01
N PRO A 321 -65.14 76.26 20.33
CA PRO A 321 -65.41 75.02 21.06
C PRO A 321 -66.47 75.29 22.16
N ASN A 322 -67.13 74.26 22.70
CA ASN A 322 -67.79 74.29 24.01
C ASN A 322 -68.47 72.93 24.27
N ASN A 323 -68.58 72.38 25.47
CA ASN A 323 -67.87 72.50 26.74
C ASN A 323 -68.44 71.38 27.65
N ALA A 324 -67.61 70.87 28.55
CA ALA A 324 -67.94 70.35 29.89
C ALA A 324 -68.73 69.04 30.12
N GLY A 325 -68.18 68.22 31.04
CA GLY A 325 -68.91 67.32 31.95
C GLY A 325 -68.40 65.88 31.95
N ALA A 326 -67.34 65.50 32.68
CA ALA A 326 -67.28 65.17 34.12
C ALA A 326 -67.50 63.66 34.44
N GLY A 327 -66.60 63.09 35.28
CA GLY A 327 -66.74 61.79 35.95
C GLY A 327 -65.61 60.79 35.62
N ALA A 328 -64.50 60.78 36.37
CA ALA A 328 -64.28 59.97 37.57
C ALA A 328 -63.98 58.47 37.29
N GLY A 329 -62.74 58.05 37.55
CA GLY A 329 -62.35 56.63 37.53
C GLY A 329 -60.87 56.41 37.83
N ARG A 330 -60.55 56.14 39.11
CA ARG A 330 -59.22 55.82 39.65
C ARG A 330 -58.72 54.43 39.22
N GLY A 331 -57.40 54.29 39.21
CA GLY A 331 -56.61 53.02 39.22
C GLY A 331 -55.44 53.15 38.23
N GLY A 332 -54.16 53.31 38.60
CA GLY A 332 -53.39 52.65 39.65
C GLY A 332 -53.16 51.20 39.22
N GLU A 333 -52.13 50.83 38.44
CA GLU A 333 -50.71 50.57 38.78
C GLU A 333 -50.13 49.64 37.64
N PRO A 334 -48.86 49.18 37.64
CA PRO A 334 -47.63 49.95 37.50
C PRO A 334 -46.72 49.43 36.35
N ARG A 335 -45.75 50.26 35.95
CA ARG A 335 -44.57 49.83 35.18
C ARG A 335 -43.68 48.94 36.07
N PRO A 336 -43.17 47.79 35.59
CA PRO A 336 -42.12 47.09 36.31
C PRO A 336 -40.80 47.82 36.10
N SER A 337 -40.32 48.43 37.18
CA SER A 337 -38.97 48.96 37.32
C SER A 337 -38.02 47.83 37.70
N LEU A 338 -36.87 47.86 37.04
CA LEU A 338 -35.67 47.10 37.35
C LEU A 338 -35.23 47.35 38.80
N LYS A 339 -35.08 46.28 39.60
CA LYS A 339 -34.25 46.29 40.80
C LYS A 339 -33.48 44.98 40.98
N ARG A 340 -32.16 45.16 41.08
CA ARG A 340 -31.09 44.23 41.43
C ARG A 340 -31.10 43.86 42.92
N VAL A 341 -30.36 42.78 43.25
CA VAL A 341 -29.84 42.26 44.55
C VAL A 341 -30.43 40.86 44.83
N GLY A 342 -29.70 39.78 45.16
CA GLY A 342 -28.27 39.56 45.45
C GLY A 342 -27.83 38.14 45.00
N GLU A 343 -26.52 37.95 44.81
CA GLU A 343 -25.63 37.14 45.68
C GLU A 343 -25.63 35.63 45.40
N GLY A 344 -24.44 35.11 45.08
CA GLY A 344 -24.04 33.75 45.44
C GLY A 344 -24.04 32.68 44.36
N SER A 345 -23.04 32.67 43.48
CA SER A 345 -22.06 31.56 43.38
C SER A 345 -21.31 31.57 42.05
N ALA A 346 -19.99 31.46 42.18
CA ALA A 346 -19.03 31.22 41.11
C ALA A 346 -19.33 29.87 40.39
N PRO A 347 -18.85 29.66 39.15
CA PRO A 347 -17.44 29.30 38.97
C PRO A 347 -16.72 29.97 37.78
N ALA A 348 -15.43 30.17 38.02
CA ALA A 348 -14.30 30.06 37.09
C ALA A 348 -14.39 30.70 35.68
N ARG A 349 -13.69 31.82 35.58
CA ARG A 349 -13.11 32.41 34.37
C ARG A 349 -12.23 31.40 33.60
N ARG A 350 -12.39 31.33 32.28
CA ARG A 350 -11.28 31.17 31.32
C ARG A 350 -11.45 32.21 30.22
N ALA A 351 -10.36 32.93 29.94
CA ALA A 351 -10.27 34.06 29.01
C ALA A 351 -10.46 33.63 27.54
N PRO A 352 -10.79 34.60 26.67
CA PRO A 352 -9.79 34.94 25.66
C PRO A 352 -9.56 36.46 25.52
N HIS A 353 -8.30 36.87 25.72
CA HIS A 353 -7.68 37.85 24.83
C HIS A 353 -7.75 37.26 23.40
N GLY A 354 -8.17 37.92 22.35
CA GLY A 354 -7.98 39.33 22.04
C GLY A 354 -6.78 39.42 21.11
N GLU A 355 -7.00 39.26 19.80
CA GLU A 355 -6.16 39.81 18.74
C GLU A 355 -6.97 39.88 17.44
N ALA A 356 -7.42 41.10 17.16
CA ALA A 356 -7.75 41.55 15.83
C ALA A 356 -6.53 42.32 15.34
N GLU A 357 -5.92 41.91 14.24
CA GLU A 357 -5.45 42.83 13.18
C GLU A 357 -4.83 42.07 12.00
N GLN A 358 -4.99 42.68 10.82
CA GLN A 358 -4.31 42.42 9.55
C GLN A 358 -4.86 41.31 8.63
N GLN A 359 -5.95 41.64 7.93
CA GLN A 359 -6.06 41.32 6.50
C GLN A 359 -6.25 42.60 5.69
N ALA A 360 -5.12 43.19 5.32
CA ALA A 360 -5.05 44.22 4.29
C ALA A 360 -4.81 43.54 2.93
N LYS A 361 -5.83 43.63 2.06
CA LYS A 361 -5.75 44.23 0.73
C LYS A 361 -4.41 44.07 -0.02
N ALA A 362 -4.37 43.11 -0.95
CA ALA A 362 -3.50 43.17 -2.13
C ALA A 362 -4.26 42.59 -3.33
N GLU A 363 -5.14 43.42 -3.87
CA GLU A 363 -5.67 43.35 -5.22
C GLU A 363 -4.54 43.79 -6.16
N ALA A 364 -4.07 42.90 -7.02
CA ALA A 364 -3.16 43.23 -8.12
C ALA A 364 -3.69 42.65 -9.42
N PRO A 365 -3.58 43.39 -10.55
CA PRO A 365 -4.40 43.20 -11.72
C PRO A 365 -3.92 42.04 -12.61
N GLN A 366 -4.90 41.28 -13.12
CA GLN A 366 -4.71 40.34 -14.22
C GLN A 366 -4.24 41.09 -15.48
N LYS A 367 -3.06 40.73 -15.98
CA LYS A 367 -2.61 41.05 -17.35
C LYS A 367 -3.07 39.94 -18.31
N PRO A 368 -3.46 40.30 -19.54
CA PRO A 368 -3.98 39.36 -20.53
C PRO A 368 -2.87 38.45 -21.08
N SER A 369 -3.18 37.15 -21.13
CA SER A 369 -2.36 36.12 -21.79
C SER A 369 -2.32 36.37 -23.29
N ALA A 370 -1.13 36.60 -23.82
CA ALA A 370 -0.87 36.67 -25.25
C ALA A 370 -0.69 35.27 -25.85
N ASP A 371 -1.25 35.10 -27.04
CA ASP A 371 -1.07 33.98 -27.96
C ASP A 371 0.39 33.54 -28.09
N HIS A 372 0.64 32.25 -27.87
CA HIS A 372 1.81 31.57 -28.39
C HIS A 372 1.42 30.33 -29.19
N ALA A 373 1.64 30.48 -30.49
CA ALA A 373 1.51 29.50 -31.54
C ALA A 373 2.37 28.24 -31.30
N PRO A 374 2.00 27.08 -31.87
CA PRO A 374 2.82 25.88 -31.83
C PRO A 374 4.02 26.04 -32.77
N ARG A 375 5.22 26.22 -32.20
CA ARG A 375 6.48 26.17 -32.95
C ARG A 375 6.87 24.71 -33.16
N ALA A 376 6.68 24.23 -34.38
CA ALA A 376 7.20 22.98 -34.88
C ALA A 376 8.71 22.88 -34.61
N GLN A 377 9.11 21.91 -33.79
CA GLN A 377 10.51 21.52 -33.66
C GLN A 377 10.84 20.50 -34.75
N ARG A 378 11.76 20.94 -35.59
CA ARG A 378 12.37 20.29 -36.73
C ARG A 378 13.25 19.15 -36.23
N ALA A 379 13.02 17.95 -36.74
CA ALA A 379 13.87 16.78 -36.54
C ALA A 379 15.29 17.03 -37.08
N PRO A 380 16.34 16.65 -36.35
CA PRO A 380 17.61 16.27 -36.95
C PRO A 380 17.54 14.78 -37.31
N SER A 381 17.39 14.53 -38.61
CA SER A 381 17.72 13.26 -39.25
C SER A 381 19.22 13.00 -39.10
N GLY A 382 19.58 12.17 -38.13
CA GLY A 382 20.87 11.52 -38.03
C GLY A 382 20.65 10.02 -38.05
N GLU A 383 20.98 9.39 -39.18
CA GLU A 383 21.10 7.94 -39.32
C GLU A 383 22.20 7.43 -38.37
N PRO A 384 21.92 6.43 -37.52
CA PRO A 384 22.95 5.51 -37.10
C PRO A 384 22.96 4.32 -38.05
N GLU A 385 24.12 4.13 -38.67
CA GLU A 385 24.56 2.91 -39.36
C GLU A 385 24.02 1.64 -38.71
N ALA A 386 23.51 0.77 -39.57
CA ALA A 386 23.07 -0.58 -39.27
C ALA A 386 24.21 -1.41 -38.65
N ALA A 387 24.27 -1.44 -37.32
CA ALA A 387 24.93 -2.52 -36.60
C ALA A 387 24.04 -3.77 -36.75
N ALA A 388 24.48 -4.68 -37.62
CA ALA A 388 23.90 -5.98 -37.81
C ALA A 388 23.67 -6.68 -36.45
N LYS A 389 22.40 -6.85 -36.08
CA LYS A 389 21.99 -7.89 -35.12
C LYS A 389 22.36 -9.23 -35.75
N VAL A 390 23.55 -9.72 -35.43
CA VAL A 390 23.92 -11.12 -35.61
C VAL A 390 22.98 -11.90 -34.71
N ALA A 391 21.97 -12.53 -35.30
CA ALA A 391 21.22 -13.58 -34.64
C ALA A 391 22.24 -14.69 -34.29
N PRO A 392 22.39 -15.06 -33.01
CA PRO A 392 23.28 -16.15 -32.65
C PRO A 392 22.70 -17.44 -33.26
N ASP A 393 23.51 -18.10 -34.08
CA ASP A 393 23.26 -19.48 -34.52
C ASP A 393 22.95 -20.34 -33.28
N PRO A 394 21.98 -21.27 -33.35
CA PRO A 394 21.71 -22.19 -32.25
C PRO A 394 22.95 -23.07 -32.06
N ALA A 395 23.77 -22.69 -31.09
CA ALA A 395 24.94 -23.45 -30.68
C ALA A 395 24.46 -24.86 -30.36
N LYS A 396 24.99 -25.85 -31.09
CA LYS A 396 24.72 -27.27 -30.88
C LYS A 396 24.93 -27.57 -29.39
N GLY A 397 23.85 -27.86 -28.69
CA GLY A 397 23.80 -27.99 -27.24
C GLY A 397 24.86 -28.98 -26.75
N GLY A 398 25.81 -28.47 -25.96
CA GLY A 398 26.64 -29.32 -25.14
C GLY A 398 25.75 -30.13 -24.20
N VAL A 399 26.08 -31.40 -24.00
CA VAL A 399 25.35 -32.25 -23.04
C VAL A 399 25.52 -31.63 -21.66
N LEU A 400 24.41 -31.29 -21.01
CA LEU A 400 24.41 -30.77 -19.64
C LEU A 400 24.77 -31.91 -18.68
N GLU A 401 25.87 -31.76 -17.96
CA GLU A 401 26.33 -32.72 -16.95
C GLU A 401 26.21 -32.15 -15.53
N LYS A 402 26.15 -33.02 -14.51
CA LYS A 402 26.24 -32.61 -13.10
C LYS A 402 27.54 -31.81 -12.87
N GLY A 403 27.42 -30.65 -12.24
CA GLY A 403 28.51 -29.70 -12.03
C GLY A 403 28.66 -28.65 -13.13
N SER A 404 27.88 -28.74 -14.23
CA SER A 404 27.88 -27.73 -15.28
C SER A 404 27.36 -26.40 -14.77
N ARG A 405 27.99 -25.30 -15.21
CA ARG A 405 27.49 -23.95 -14.96
C ARG A 405 26.43 -23.61 -15.99
N VAL A 406 25.27 -23.19 -15.52
CA VAL A 406 24.11 -22.90 -16.37
C VAL A 406 23.57 -21.51 -16.06
N ARG A 407 23.09 -20.82 -17.08
CA ARG A 407 22.32 -19.60 -16.96
C ARG A 407 20.85 -19.95 -17.12
N VAL A 408 20.03 -19.48 -16.19
CA VAL A 408 18.57 -19.65 -16.28
C VAL A 408 18.02 -18.67 -17.31
N ARG A 409 17.24 -19.14 -18.29
CA ARG A 409 16.74 -18.31 -19.39
C ARG A 409 15.43 -17.59 -19.06
N ARG A 410 14.59 -18.20 -18.22
CA ARG A 410 13.21 -17.76 -17.96
C ARG A 410 12.84 -17.94 -16.48
N GLY A 411 11.78 -17.24 -16.06
CA GLY A 411 11.23 -17.35 -14.72
C GLY A 411 11.86 -16.36 -13.72
N PRO A 412 11.57 -16.53 -12.40
CA PRO A 412 11.97 -15.57 -11.37
C PRO A 412 13.50 -15.44 -11.21
N PHE A 413 14.24 -16.46 -11.65
CA PHE A 413 15.71 -16.50 -11.62
C PHE A 413 16.33 -16.24 -13.00
N GLY A 414 15.60 -15.59 -13.93
CA GLY A 414 16.11 -15.25 -15.25
C GLY A 414 17.48 -14.56 -15.21
N ASP A 415 18.36 -14.96 -16.13
CA ASP A 415 19.76 -14.53 -16.29
C ASP A 415 20.73 -14.89 -15.15
N LYS A 416 20.26 -15.54 -14.08
CA LYS A 416 21.13 -15.99 -12.98
C LYS A 416 21.98 -17.18 -13.41
N ILE A 417 23.24 -17.20 -12.93
CA ILE A 417 24.17 -18.30 -13.16
C ILE A 417 24.16 -19.23 -11.95
N GLY A 418 23.89 -20.50 -12.18
CA GLY A 418 23.92 -21.56 -11.18
C GLY A 418 24.80 -22.73 -11.58
N VAL A 419 24.85 -23.73 -10.69
CA VAL A 419 25.53 -25.00 -10.93
C VAL A 419 24.52 -26.14 -10.86
N VAL A 420 24.50 -27.01 -11.87
CA VAL A 420 23.64 -28.20 -11.88
C VAL A 420 24.11 -29.16 -10.78
N SER A 421 23.28 -29.38 -9.76
CA SER A 421 23.59 -30.29 -8.65
C SER A 421 23.12 -31.72 -8.94
N GLU A 422 22.00 -31.87 -9.65
CA GLU A 422 21.39 -33.15 -10.01
C GLU A 422 20.58 -33.02 -11.30
N LEU A 423 20.54 -34.07 -12.10
CA LEU A 423 19.69 -34.18 -13.30
C LEU A 423 18.55 -35.13 -12.99
N ASP A 424 17.32 -34.66 -13.15
CA ASP A 424 16.14 -35.51 -13.10
C ASP A 424 16.01 -36.21 -14.45
N GLY A 425 15.91 -37.54 -14.46
CA GLY A 425 15.76 -38.34 -15.68
C GLY A 425 14.50 -38.02 -16.49
N ARG A 426 13.65 -37.10 -15.99
CA ARG A 426 12.42 -36.60 -16.62
C ARG A 426 12.60 -35.32 -17.45
N GLY A 427 13.83 -34.85 -17.65
CA GLY A 427 14.10 -33.63 -18.42
C GLY A 427 14.22 -32.36 -17.57
N GLY A 428 14.26 -32.50 -16.24
CA GLY A 428 14.54 -31.41 -15.31
C GLY A 428 15.96 -31.48 -14.73
N ALA A 429 16.39 -30.40 -14.09
CA ALA A 429 17.64 -30.32 -13.35
C ALA A 429 17.43 -29.56 -12.04
N ARG A 430 18.07 -30.03 -10.97
CA ARG A 430 18.22 -29.27 -9.73
C ARG A 430 19.44 -28.35 -9.90
N VAL A 431 19.22 -27.05 -9.77
CA VAL A 431 20.25 -26.03 -9.96
C VAL A 431 20.44 -25.26 -8.65
N LEU A 432 21.70 -25.17 -8.23
CA LEU A 432 22.13 -24.36 -7.09
C LEU A 432 22.39 -22.93 -7.55
N LEU A 433 21.64 -21.97 -7.01
CA LEU A 433 21.72 -20.52 -7.26
C LEU A 433 22.10 -19.84 -5.93
N GLY A 434 23.38 -19.90 -5.56
CA GLY A 434 23.85 -19.45 -4.24
C GLY A 434 23.33 -20.36 -3.11
N LEU A 435 22.67 -19.77 -2.12
CA LEU A 435 21.92 -20.48 -1.05
C LEU A 435 20.61 -21.15 -1.49
N LEU A 436 20.10 -20.87 -2.69
CA LEU A 436 18.84 -21.43 -3.16
C LEU A 436 19.06 -22.65 -4.06
N SER A 437 18.21 -23.66 -3.91
CA SER A 437 18.17 -24.86 -4.77
C SER A 437 16.80 -24.90 -5.44
N THR A 438 16.76 -24.85 -6.77
CA THR A 438 15.50 -24.85 -7.53
C THR A 438 15.49 -25.93 -8.61
N ARG A 439 14.30 -26.42 -8.96
CA ARG A 439 14.09 -27.37 -10.05
C ARG A 439 13.69 -26.61 -11.30
N LEU A 440 14.43 -26.81 -12.38
CA LEU A 440 14.22 -26.13 -13.67
C LEU A 440 14.20 -27.16 -14.79
N GLU A 441 13.38 -26.91 -15.81
CA GLU A 441 13.39 -27.70 -17.04
C GLU A 441 14.69 -27.45 -17.81
N LEU A 442 15.23 -28.48 -18.48
CA LEU A 442 16.49 -28.35 -19.23
C LEU A 442 16.40 -27.32 -20.37
N ASP A 443 15.20 -27.11 -20.94
CA ASP A 443 14.96 -26.12 -22.00
C ASP A 443 15.08 -24.66 -21.51
N ASP A 444 14.93 -24.45 -20.20
CA ASP A 444 15.08 -23.16 -19.53
C ASP A 444 16.51 -22.92 -19.05
N LEU A 445 17.45 -23.82 -19.36
CA LEU A 445 18.86 -23.70 -19.01
C LEU A 445 19.74 -23.49 -20.24
N GLU A 446 20.64 -22.53 -20.15
CA GLU A 446 21.69 -22.27 -21.14
C GLU A 446 23.05 -22.64 -20.54
N LEU A 447 23.82 -23.51 -21.19
CA LEU A 447 25.17 -23.83 -20.72
C LEU A 447 26.06 -22.58 -20.80
N VAL A 448 26.57 -22.13 -19.65
CA VAL A 448 27.57 -21.07 -19.61
C VAL A 448 28.92 -21.73 -19.82
N VAL A 449 29.38 -21.70 -21.07
CA VAL A 449 30.77 -22.03 -21.37
C VAL A 449 31.61 -20.95 -20.69
N ASP A 450 32.16 -21.28 -19.53
CA ASP A 450 33.15 -20.44 -18.88
C ASP A 450 34.28 -20.25 -19.90
N GLY A 451 34.28 -19.09 -20.57
CA GLY A 451 35.39 -18.59 -21.38
C GLY A 451 36.61 -18.28 -20.52
N ARG A 452 36.86 -19.09 -19.48
CA ARG A 452 38.20 -19.32 -18.98
C ARG A 452 38.95 -20.00 -20.13
N ASP A 453 39.37 -19.17 -21.09
CA ASP A 453 40.74 -19.17 -21.53
C ASP A 453 41.57 -19.40 -20.27
N ARG A 454 41.90 -20.67 -20.02
CA ARG A 454 43.06 -20.97 -19.19
C ARG A 454 44.13 -20.09 -19.80
N PRO A 455 44.73 -19.12 -19.08
CA PRO A 455 45.93 -18.49 -19.59
C PRO A 455 46.83 -19.65 -19.93
N ALA A 456 47.10 -19.85 -21.22
CA ALA A 456 47.94 -20.92 -21.68
C ALA A 456 49.22 -20.74 -20.89
N LEU A 457 49.46 -21.65 -19.94
CA LEU A 457 50.73 -21.72 -19.24
C LEU A 457 51.72 -22.05 -20.35
N SER A 458 52.27 -20.99 -20.95
CA SER A 458 53.43 -21.03 -21.82
C SER A 458 54.46 -21.80 -21.01
N THR A 459 54.62 -23.07 -21.35
CA THR A 459 55.61 -23.96 -20.79
C THR A 459 56.98 -23.39 -21.16
N SER A 460 57.48 -22.50 -20.30
CA SER A 460 58.84 -21.99 -20.32
C SER A 460 59.79 -23.12 -19.91
N HIS A 461 59.96 -24.10 -20.79
CA HIS A 461 61.11 -24.99 -20.82
C HIS A 461 62.13 -24.43 -21.80
N ARG A 462 62.71 -23.26 -21.48
CA ARG A 462 64.01 -22.89 -22.06
C ARG A 462 65.09 -23.68 -21.31
N LYS A 463 65.60 -24.71 -21.98
CA LYS A 463 66.86 -25.38 -21.65
C LYS A 463 67.97 -24.32 -21.48
N PRO A 464 68.67 -24.24 -20.35
CA PRO A 464 69.85 -23.39 -20.25
C PRO A 464 70.94 -23.93 -21.18
N LEU A 465 71.41 -23.09 -22.11
CA LEU A 465 72.61 -23.36 -22.90
C LEU A 465 73.82 -23.43 -21.95
N ALA A 466 74.61 -24.49 -22.08
CA ALA A 466 75.84 -24.67 -21.32
C ALA A 466 76.88 -23.58 -21.65
N PRO A 467 77.62 -23.07 -20.65
CA PRO A 467 78.68 -22.10 -20.88
C PRO A 467 79.90 -22.75 -21.55
N THR A 468 80.35 -22.14 -22.65
CA THR A 468 81.60 -22.45 -23.36
C THR A 468 82.83 -22.25 -22.48
N PRO A 469 83.81 -23.17 -22.46
CA PRO A 469 85.03 -23.05 -21.66
C PRO A 469 85.97 -21.98 -22.24
N ARG A 470 86.38 -21.03 -21.39
CA ARG A 470 87.44 -20.06 -21.69
C ARG A 470 88.80 -20.76 -21.72
N LYS A 471 89.54 -20.57 -22.82
CA LYS A 471 90.97 -20.92 -22.93
C LYS A 471 91.79 -20.04 -21.99
N ALA A 472 92.65 -20.67 -21.20
CA ALA A 472 93.67 -20.01 -20.40
C ALA A 472 94.76 -19.39 -21.30
N ARG A 473 95.27 -18.23 -20.89
CA ARG A 473 96.52 -17.66 -21.37
C ARG A 473 97.32 -17.18 -20.18
#